data_AF-A0A1X7SY88-F1
#
_entry.id   AF-A0A1X7SY88-F1
#
_cell.length_a   1.000
_cell.length_b   1.000
_cell.length_c   1.000
_cell.angle_alpha   90.00
_cell.angle_beta   90.00
_cell.angle_gamma   90.00
#
_symmetry.space_group_name_H-M   'P 1'
#
loop_
_entity.id
_entity.type
_entity.pdbx_description
1 polymer ?
#
loop_
_entity_poly.entity_id
_entity_poly.type
_entity_poly.pdbx_seq_one_letter_code
_entity_poly.pdbx_strand_id
1 'polypeptide(L)'
;MKKGRNKHVGCDGYSVTLNYNTTSIVNGTEYITGVPTQCNDGYIDALCNDGSITQDTIDFLCQSLGYLSGQLLMVNSTQYGTLPQGTAYYTNFTCPANALSLDDCGAILVQCPSAGSSMEAVLQCSRPYSVCEDGAVRFIDGSSGSYDSYDTRTETLSGSLQICVNGEYRYVC
;
A
#
# COMPACT_ATOMS: atom_id res chain seq x y z
N MET A 1 -17.53 -34.04 -14.26
CA MET A 1 -16.27 -33.27 -14.38
C MET A 1 -16.36 -32.08 -13.44
N LYS A 2 -15.62 -32.10 -12.31
CA LYS A 2 -15.60 -30.97 -11.36
C LYS A 2 -14.71 -29.89 -11.95
N LYS A 3 -15.30 -28.79 -12.44
CA LYS A 3 -14.59 -27.59 -12.87
C LYS A 3 -13.95 -27.00 -11.61
N GLY A 4 -12.63 -27.08 -11.49
CA GLY A 4 -11.89 -26.48 -10.39
C GLY A 4 -12.18 -24.99 -10.35
N ARG A 5 -12.71 -24.50 -9.22
CA ARG A 5 -12.80 -23.06 -8.98
C ARG A 5 -11.36 -22.58 -8.84
N ASN A 6 -10.86 -21.83 -9.82
CA ASN A 6 -9.69 -21.00 -9.61
C ASN A 6 -10.01 -20.11 -8.42
N LYS A 7 -9.25 -20.26 -7.33
CA LYS A 7 -9.38 -19.45 -6.13
C LYS A 7 -8.80 -18.08 -6.50
N HIS A 8 -9.65 -17.19 -7.04
CA HIS A 8 -9.29 -15.79 -7.21
C HIS A 8 -8.96 -15.26 -5.82
N VAL A 9 -7.78 -14.66 -5.66
CA VAL A 9 -7.44 -13.92 -4.46
C VAL A 9 -8.20 -12.61 -4.56
N GLY A 10 -9.46 -12.62 -4.11
CA GLY A 10 -10.25 -11.40 -3.95
C GLY A 10 -9.65 -10.58 -2.82
N CYS A 11 -9.61 -9.26 -3.01
CA CYS A 11 -9.29 -8.29 -1.97
C CYS A 11 -10.54 -7.47 -1.64
N ASP A 12 -10.57 -6.87 -0.45
CA ASP A 12 -11.66 -5.98 0.00
C ASP A 12 -11.07 -4.66 0.52
N GLY A 13 -11.66 -3.52 0.15
CA GLY A 13 -11.23 -2.17 0.55
C GLY A 13 -10.77 -1.32 -0.62
N TYR A 14 -10.56 -0.01 -0.38
CA TYR A 14 -10.11 0.97 -1.40
C TYR A 14 -8.78 1.64 -1.02
N SER A 15 -8.03 1.05 -0.09
CA SER A 15 -6.78 1.62 0.44
C SER A 15 -5.55 1.08 -0.29
N VAL A 16 -4.56 1.95 -0.46
CA VAL A 16 -3.21 1.55 -0.88
C VAL A 16 -2.59 0.66 0.21
N THR A 17 -1.92 -0.39 -0.20
CA THR A 17 -1.15 -1.31 0.66
C THR A 17 0.20 -1.61 0.02
N LEU A 18 1.16 -2.06 0.82
CA LEU A 18 2.45 -2.56 0.32
C LEU A 18 2.47 -4.09 0.44
N ASN A 19 2.42 -4.78 -0.70
CA ASN A 19 2.61 -6.22 -0.78
C ASN A 19 4.09 -6.57 -0.64
N TYR A 20 4.36 -7.75 -0.06
CA TYR A 20 5.71 -8.24 0.25
C TYR A 20 6.55 -7.22 1.02
N ASN A 21 5.91 -6.48 1.93
CA ASN A 21 6.58 -5.38 2.59
C ASN A 21 7.63 -5.86 3.60
N THR A 22 8.66 -5.04 3.76
CA THR A 22 9.65 -5.17 4.82
C THR A 22 9.79 -3.83 5.53
N THR A 23 9.88 -3.86 6.86
CA THR A 23 10.05 -2.67 7.69
C THR A 23 11.46 -2.66 8.28
N SER A 24 12.11 -1.52 8.29
CA SER A 24 13.41 -1.34 8.95
C SER A 24 13.51 0.03 9.63
N ILE A 25 14.34 0.13 10.66
CA ILE A 25 14.62 1.38 11.35
C ILE A 25 16.11 1.64 11.24
N VAL A 26 16.49 2.78 10.65
CA VAL A 26 17.90 3.16 10.46
C VAL A 26 18.07 4.60 10.91
N ASN A 27 18.97 4.84 11.87
CA ASN A 27 19.30 6.17 12.39
C ASN A 27 18.08 7.02 12.82
N GLY A 28 17.07 6.40 13.43
CA GLY A 28 15.87 7.11 13.89
C GLY A 28 14.85 7.41 12.78
N THR A 29 14.97 6.78 11.61
CA THR A 29 13.98 6.82 10.54
C THR A 29 13.41 5.42 10.32
N GLU A 30 12.09 5.32 10.29
CA GLU A 30 11.37 4.11 9.90
C GLU A 30 11.20 4.09 8.38
N TYR A 31 11.48 2.94 7.79
CA TYR A 31 11.27 2.67 6.37
C TYR A 31 10.35 1.48 6.23
N ILE A 32 9.35 1.59 5.36
CA ILE A 32 8.60 0.44 4.85
C ILE A 32 8.84 0.34 3.35
N THR A 33 9.15 -0.85 2.87
CA THR A 33 9.47 -1.09 1.47
C THR A 33 8.62 -2.22 0.93
N GLY A 34 7.97 -2.06 -0.22
CA GLY A 34 7.19 -3.11 -0.86
C GLY A 34 6.59 -2.69 -2.20
N VAL A 35 5.76 -3.56 -2.78
CA VAL A 35 5.06 -3.27 -4.03
C VAL A 35 3.74 -2.56 -3.72
N PRO A 36 3.52 -1.32 -4.17
CA PRO A 36 2.27 -0.61 -3.95
C PRO A 36 1.16 -1.27 -4.74
N THR A 37 0.11 -1.64 -4.02
CA THR A 37 -1.09 -2.26 -4.60
C THR A 37 -2.33 -1.64 -4.00
N GLN A 38 -3.37 -1.53 -4.81
CA GLN A 38 -4.71 -1.19 -4.35
C GLN A 38 -5.65 -2.36 -4.62
N CYS A 39 -6.77 -2.37 -3.92
CA CYS A 39 -7.87 -3.25 -4.29
C CYS A 39 -8.91 -2.45 -5.06
N ASN A 40 -9.31 -2.94 -6.22
CA ASN A 40 -10.35 -2.33 -7.04
C ASN A 40 -11.27 -3.41 -7.58
N ASP A 41 -12.57 -3.32 -7.28
CA ASP A 41 -13.59 -4.29 -7.69
C ASP A 41 -13.22 -5.76 -7.42
N GLY A 42 -12.52 -6.01 -6.32
CA GLY A 42 -12.06 -7.35 -5.92
C GLY A 42 -10.80 -7.84 -6.63
N TYR A 43 -10.15 -7.00 -7.40
CA TYR A 43 -8.87 -7.26 -8.07
C TYR A 43 -7.74 -6.48 -7.40
N ILE A 44 -6.58 -7.13 -7.32
CA ILE A 44 -5.34 -6.46 -6.92
C ILE A 44 -4.82 -5.72 -8.14
N ASP A 45 -4.61 -4.42 -7.94
CA ASP A 45 -4.14 -3.48 -8.93
C ASP A 45 -2.74 -3.02 -8.52
N ALA A 46 -1.80 -3.02 -9.45
CA ALA A 46 -0.41 -2.65 -9.21
C ALA A 46 0.12 -1.67 -10.27
N LEU A 47 1.25 -1.02 -9.97
CA LEU A 47 1.85 -0.04 -10.87
C LEU A 47 3.02 -0.64 -11.65
N CYS A 48 3.06 -0.38 -12.96
CA CYS A 48 4.23 -0.64 -13.77
C CYS A 48 5.32 0.42 -13.49
N ASN A 49 6.56 -0.02 -13.34
CA ASN A 49 7.74 0.83 -13.35
C ASN A 49 8.13 1.19 -14.80
N ASP A 50 7.29 2.00 -15.43
CA ASP A 50 7.41 2.44 -16.83
C ASP A 50 8.11 3.80 -16.99
N GLY A 51 8.61 4.37 -15.89
CA GLY A 51 9.25 5.69 -15.85
C GLY A 51 8.28 6.87 -15.75
N SER A 52 6.96 6.64 -15.67
CA SER A 52 5.96 7.71 -15.53
C SER A 52 5.71 8.15 -14.09
N ILE A 53 6.09 7.32 -13.12
CA ILE A 53 5.84 7.57 -11.69
C ILE A 53 6.73 8.73 -11.23
N THR A 54 6.10 9.85 -10.87
CA THR A 54 6.76 11.08 -10.40
C THR A 54 6.98 11.08 -8.89
N GLN A 55 7.79 12.03 -8.38
CA GLN A 55 7.97 12.20 -6.94
C GLN A 55 6.66 12.55 -6.22
N ASP A 56 5.80 13.37 -6.83
CA ASP A 56 4.50 13.72 -6.25
C ASP A 56 3.61 12.48 -6.09
N THR A 57 3.62 11.58 -7.08
CA THR A 57 2.95 10.27 -7.00
C THR A 57 3.50 9.42 -5.86
N ILE A 58 4.82 9.34 -5.73
CA ILE A 58 5.52 8.57 -4.69
C ILE A 58 5.13 9.07 -3.30
N ASP A 59 5.17 10.39 -3.11
CA ASP A 59 4.86 11.02 -1.83
C ASP A 59 3.37 10.88 -1.49
N PHE A 60 2.47 11.03 -2.46
CA PHE A 60 1.04 10.75 -2.28
C PHE A 60 0.79 9.31 -1.80
N LEU A 61 1.39 8.32 -2.47
CA LEU A 61 1.25 6.91 -2.08
C LEU A 61 1.80 6.66 -0.67
N CYS A 62 2.96 7.23 -0.33
CA CYS A 62 3.52 7.09 1.01
C CYS A 62 2.68 7.80 2.09
N GLN A 63 2.12 8.96 1.80
CA GLN A 63 1.23 9.68 2.70
C GLN A 63 -0.08 8.92 2.94
N SER A 64 -0.63 8.26 1.91
CA SER A 64 -1.79 7.39 2.06
C SER A 64 -1.52 6.18 3.00
N LEU A 65 -0.25 5.81 3.16
CA LEU A 65 0.23 4.76 4.08
C LEU A 65 0.66 5.29 5.45
N GLY A 66 0.56 6.60 5.71
CA GLY A 66 0.97 7.24 6.96
C GLY A 66 2.48 7.52 7.08
N TYR A 67 3.18 7.66 5.96
CA TYR A 67 4.59 8.06 5.86
C TYR A 67 4.72 9.46 5.24
N LEU A 68 5.85 10.14 5.43
CA LEU A 68 5.99 11.54 5.00
C LEU A 68 6.44 11.68 3.56
N SER A 69 7.30 10.77 3.12
CA SER A 69 7.89 10.79 1.78
C SER A 69 8.32 9.38 1.37
N GLY A 70 8.69 9.22 0.10
CA GLY A 70 9.27 7.98 -0.36
C GLY A 70 10.22 8.11 -1.54
N GLN A 71 10.63 6.95 -2.04
CA GLN A 71 11.40 6.81 -3.26
C GLN A 71 11.04 5.50 -3.97
N LEU A 72 11.20 5.49 -5.30
CA LEU A 72 11.20 4.26 -6.06
C LEU A 72 12.54 3.54 -5.92
N LEU A 73 12.47 2.23 -5.74
CA LEU A 73 13.64 1.37 -5.77
C LEU A 73 13.72 0.60 -7.09
N MET A 74 14.94 0.23 -7.47
CA MET A 74 15.14 -0.74 -8.53
C MET A 74 14.54 -2.07 -8.11
N VAL A 75 13.78 -2.67 -9.02
CA VAL A 75 13.02 -3.87 -8.73
C VAL A 75 13.96 -5.05 -8.56
N ASN A 76 13.84 -5.75 -7.44
CA ASN A 76 14.51 -7.02 -7.20
C ASN A 76 13.43 -8.08 -6.96
N SER A 77 13.01 -8.78 -8.02
CA SER A 77 12.04 -9.89 -7.96
C SER A 77 12.40 -10.95 -6.91
N THR A 78 13.69 -11.15 -6.64
CA THR A 78 14.16 -12.10 -5.61
C THR A 78 13.80 -11.67 -4.19
N GLN A 79 13.62 -10.35 -3.97
CA GLN A 79 13.35 -9.76 -2.66
C GLN A 79 11.87 -9.42 -2.46
N TYR A 80 11.21 -8.92 -3.49
CA TYR A 80 9.83 -8.39 -3.40
C TYR A 80 8.76 -9.29 -4.03
N GLY A 81 9.12 -10.52 -4.39
CA GLY A 81 8.18 -11.53 -4.86
C GLY A 81 7.58 -11.24 -6.24
N THR A 82 6.48 -11.92 -6.55
CA THR A 82 5.67 -11.69 -7.75
C THR A 82 4.22 -11.68 -7.31
N LEU A 83 3.48 -10.65 -7.69
CA LEU A 83 2.08 -10.53 -7.28
C LEU A 83 1.21 -11.70 -7.77
N PRO A 84 0.07 -11.97 -7.11
CA PRO A 84 -0.82 -13.08 -7.47
C PRO A 84 -1.25 -13.06 -8.94
N GLN A 85 -1.48 -14.25 -9.51
CA GLN A 85 -2.03 -14.36 -10.85
C GLN A 85 -3.41 -13.67 -10.93
N GLY A 86 -3.60 -12.83 -11.95
CA GLY A 86 -4.82 -12.03 -12.11
C GLY A 86 -4.70 -10.59 -11.60
N THR A 87 -3.53 -10.20 -11.08
CA THR A 87 -3.21 -8.80 -10.79
C THR A 87 -3.33 -7.95 -12.06
N ALA A 88 -4.04 -6.83 -11.97
CA ALA A 88 -4.13 -5.85 -13.03
C ALA A 88 -3.04 -4.79 -12.86
N TYR A 89 -2.60 -4.19 -13.97
CA TYR A 89 -1.48 -3.26 -13.94
C TYR A 89 -1.85 -1.93 -14.59
N TYR A 90 -1.31 -0.84 -14.05
CA TYR A 90 -1.44 0.50 -14.61
C TYR A 90 -0.10 1.04 -15.08
N THR A 91 -0.14 1.71 -16.23
CA THR A 91 0.93 2.55 -16.79
C THR A 91 0.52 4.01 -16.72
N ASN A 92 1.47 4.94 -16.86
CA ASN A 92 1.21 6.37 -16.82
C ASN A 92 0.51 6.82 -15.53
N PHE A 93 0.81 6.15 -14.40
CA PHE A 93 0.19 6.45 -13.12
C PHE A 93 0.81 7.72 -12.53
N THR A 94 0.03 8.81 -12.52
CA THR A 94 0.47 10.14 -12.12
C THR A 94 -0.55 10.79 -11.20
N CYS A 95 -0.12 11.26 -10.05
CA CYS A 95 -0.94 12.05 -9.15
C CYS A 95 -0.43 13.50 -9.13
N PRO A 96 -1.31 14.51 -9.15
CA PRO A 96 -0.90 15.88 -8.90
C PRO A 96 -0.45 16.05 -7.45
N ALA A 97 0.43 17.02 -7.18
CA ALA A 97 0.95 17.31 -5.83
C ALA A 97 -0.12 17.59 -4.77
N ASN A 98 -1.32 17.99 -5.17
CA ASN A 98 -2.46 18.27 -4.29
C ASN A 98 -3.55 17.19 -4.33
N ALA A 99 -3.23 15.98 -4.83
CA ALA A 99 -4.15 14.84 -4.79
C ALA A 99 -4.56 14.54 -3.34
N LEU A 100 -5.86 14.36 -3.12
CA LEU A 100 -6.43 14.00 -1.81
C LEU A 100 -6.94 12.56 -1.82
N SER A 101 -7.09 11.95 -2.99
CA SER A 101 -7.59 10.61 -3.21
C SER A 101 -6.99 9.99 -4.48
N LEU A 102 -7.09 8.67 -4.61
CA LEU A 102 -6.64 7.95 -5.82
C LEU A 102 -7.42 8.38 -7.08
N ASP A 103 -8.64 8.89 -6.93
CA ASP A 103 -9.47 9.40 -8.03
C ASP A 103 -8.90 10.69 -8.65
N ASP A 104 -8.02 11.39 -7.93
CA ASP A 104 -7.31 12.57 -8.45
C ASP A 104 -6.13 12.18 -9.35
N CYS A 105 -5.76 10.90 -9.38
CA CYS A 105 -4.64 10.39 -10.15
C CYS A 105 -5.09 9.92 -11.54
N GLY A 106 -4.26 10.18 -12.55
CA GLY A 106 -4.42 9.63 -13.90
C GLY A 106 -3.71 8.30 -14.03
N ALA A 107 -4.33 7.32 -14.69
CA ALA A 107 -3.75 6.01 -14.95
C ALA A 107 -4.33 5.38 -16.22
N ILE A 108 -3.58 4.48 -16.86
CA ILE A 108 -4.06 3.68 -18.00
C ILE A 108 -3.92 2.21 -17.64
N LEU A 109 -5.05 1.49 -17.65
CA LEU A 109 -5.07 0.05 -17.40
C LEU A 109 -4.46 -0.71 -18.59
N VAL A 110 -3.37 -1.44 -18.36
CA VAL A 110 -2.66 -2.21 -19.39
C VAL A 110 -2.05 -3.49 -18.81
N GLN A 111 -1.55 -4.37 -19.68
CA GLN A 111 -0.51 -5.32 -19.25
C GLN A 111 0.83 -4.57 -19.25
N CYS A 112 1.63 -4.67 -18.18
CA CYS A 112 2.96 -4.07 -18.21
C CYS A 112 3.73 -4.60 -19.44
N PRO A 113 4.33 -3.72 -20.27
CA PRO A 113 4.97 -4.13 -21.50
C PRO A 113 6.05 -5.19 -21.25
N SER A 114 5.81 -6.39 -21.77
CA SER A 114 6.54 -7.60 -21.42
C SER A 114 7.97 -7.62 -22.01
N ALA A 115 8.96 -7.15 -21.25
CA ALA A 115 10.37 -7.47 -21.47
C ALA A 115 11.15 -7.60 -20.15
N GLY A 116 11.05 -8.74 -19.48
CA GLY A 116 12.06 -9.26 -18.52
C GLY A 116 11.98 -8.77 -17.07
N SER A 117 11.76 -9.72 -16.15
CA SER A 117 11.97 -9.66 -14.69
C SER A 117 11.58 -8.38 -13.93
N SER A 118 10.38 -8.45 -13.34
CA SER A 118 9.73 -7.54 -12.37
C SER A 118 9.59 -6.09 -12.81
N MET A 119 8.48 -5.84 -13.50
CA MET A 119 8.01 -4.52 -13.92
C MET A 119 7.24 -3.81 -12.82
N GLU A 120 7.07 -4.40 -11.64
CA GLU A 120 6.34 -3.74 -10.56
C GLU A 120 7.14 -2.57 -10.01
N ALA A 121 6.49 -1.44 -9.77
CA ALA A 121 7.08 -0.40 -8.94
C ALA A 121 7.38 -0.97 -7.54
N VAL A 122 8.55 -0.65 -6.99
CA VAL A 122 8.87 -0.92 -5.58
C VAL A 122 9.02 0.42 -4.90
N LEU A 123 8.20 0.65 -3.89
CA LEU A 123 8.15 1.88 -3.13
C LEU A 123 8.84 1.66 -1.79
N GLN A 124 9.72 2.58 -1.41
CA GLN A 124 10.20 2.71 -0.04
C GLN A 124 9.69 4.02 0.54
N CYS A 125 8.81 3.92 1.54
CA CYS A 125 8.30 5.06 2.27
C CYS A 125 9.08 5.25 3.57
N SER A 126 9.24 6.51 3.99
CA SER A 126 10.01 6.88 5.16
C SER A 126 9.29 7.89 6.04
N ARG A 127 9.52 7.79 7.34
CA ARG A 127 9.09 8.78 8.33
C ARG A 127 10.06 8.78 9.51
N PRO A 128 10.18 9.89 10.25
CA PRO A 128 10.85 9.87 11.54
C PRO A 128 10.28 8.73 12.39
N TYR A 129 11.17 7.90 12.92
CA TYR A 129 10.76 6.86 13.85
C TYR A 129 10.36 7.56 15.15
N SER A 130 9.07 7.79 15.31
CA SER A 130 8.51 8.14 16.61
C SER A 130 8.40 6.85 17.42
N VAL A 131 9.20 6.73 18.48
CA VAL A 131 8.75 5.94 19.64
C VAL A 131 7.38 6.49 20.01
N CYS A 132 6.39 5.61 20.05
CA CYS A 132 5.05 6.03 20.41
C CYS A 132 5.05 6.62 21.82
N GLU A 133 4.14 7.54 22.11
CA GLU A 133 3.96 8.01 23.48
C GLU A 133 3.28 6.91 24.31
N ASP A 134 3.72 6.68 25.54
CA ASP A 134 3.10 5.69 26.42
C ASP A 134 1.59 5.95 26.54
N GLY A 135 0.80 4.92 26.25
CA GLY A 135 -0.65 5.01 26.20
C GLY A 135 -1.24 5.35 24.82
N ALA A 136 -0.43 5.66 23.80
CA ALA A 136 -0.90 5.79 22.43
C ALA A 136 -1.46 4.44 21.93
N VAL A 137 -2.53 4.49 21.14
CA VAL A 137 -3.24 3.29 20.68
C VAL A 137 -3.29 3.30 19.15
N ARG A 138 -3.04 2.14 18.52
CA ARG A 138 -3.21 1.93 17.08
C ARG A 138 -3.94 0.64 16.79
N PHE A 139 -4.62 0.60 15.65
CA PHE A 139 -5.10 -0.65 15.04
C PHE A 139 -4.14 -1.03 13.92
N ILE A 140 -3.70 -2.28 13.89
CA ILE A 140 -2.87 -2.85 12.81
C ILE A 140 -3.59 -4.02 12.14
N ASP A 141 -3.22 -4.28 10.88
CA ASP A 141 -3.81 -5.27 9.99
C ASP A 141 -5.31 -5.08 9.75
N GLY A 142 -5.76 -3.82 9.83
CA GLY A 142 -7.17 -3.51 9.69
C GLY A 142 -7.57 -3.13 8.29
N SER A 143 -8.60 -3.80 7.77
CA SER A 143 -9.35 -3.31 6.63
C SER A 143 -10.14 -2.08 7.06
N SER A 144 -9.92 -0.96 6.38
CA SER A 144 -10.76 0.22 6.51
C SER A 144 -12.07 -0.02 5.75
N GLY A 145 -13.15 -0.18 6.50
CA GLY A 145 -14.50 -0.17 5.94
C GLY A 145 -15.11 1.22 6.12
N SER A 146 -15.31 1.95 5.03
CA SER A 146 -16.14 3.16 5.05
C SER A 146 -17.61 2.75 4.97
N TYR A 147 -18.40 3.04 5.99
CA TYR A 147 -19.86 2.89 5.95
C TYR A 147 -20.50 4.26 5.93
N ASP A 148 -21.15 4.61 4.82
CA ASP A 148 -21.94 5.83 4.71
C ASP A 148 -23.35 5.60 5.28
N SER A 149 -23.57 6.10 6.49
CA SER A 149 -24.90 6.42 7.01
C SER A 149 -25.10 7.92 6.86
N TYR A 150 -26.27 8.33 6.35
CA TYR A 150 -26.67 9.64 5.81
C TYR A 150 -26.39 10.92 6.65
N ASP A 151 -25.65 10.85 7.76
CA ASP A 151 -25.35 12.00 8.62
C ASP A 151 -23.99 11.92 9.38
N THR A 152 -23.22 10.82 9.28
CA THR A 152 -21.87 10.74 9.90
C THR A 152 -21.02 9.69 9.20
N ARG A 153 -19.87 10.12 8.64
CA ARG A 153 -18.86 9.21 8.09
C ARG A 153 -18.25 8.41 9.23
N THR A 154 -18.58 7.13 9.32
CA THR A 154 -18.11 6.24 10.38
C THR A 154 -17.08 5.30 9.77
N GLU A 155 -15.80 5.56 10.01
CA GLU A 155 -14.72 4.66 9.59
C GLU A 155 -14.66 3.49 10.57
N THR A 156 -14.95 2.29 10.08
CA THR A 156 -14.82 1.08 10.87
C THR A 156 -13.41 0.56 10.67
N LEU A 157 -12.53 0.81 11.64
CA LEU A 157 -11.20 0.20 11.71
C LEU A 157 -11.34 -1.14 12.44
N SER A 158 -11.30 -2.23 11.69
CA SER A 158 -11.32 -3.59 12.27
C SER A 158 -9.91 -4.14 12.22
N GLY A 159 -9.22 -4.29 13.35
CA GLY A 159 -7.84 -4.78 13.35
C GLY A 159 -7.36 -5.18 14.74
N SER A 160 -6.14 -5.67 14.83
CA SER A 160 -5.53 -5.98 16.12
C SER A 160 -5.17 -4.69 16.85
N LEU A 161 -5.64 -4.55 18.08
CA LEU A 161 -5.35 -3.41 18.94
C LEU A 161 -3.92 -3.51 19.48
N GLN A 162 -3.14 -2.44 19.31
CA GLN A 162 -1.87 -2.26 19.99
C GLN A 162 -1.88 -0.99 20.83
N ILE A 163 -1.26 -1.08 22.01
CA ILE A 163 -0.99 0.03 22.91
C ILE A 163 0.53 0.25 23.01
N CYS A 164 0.93 1.50 23.06
CA CYS A 164 2.31 1.87 23.30
C CYS A 164 2.69 1.73 24.78
N VAL A 165 3.76 0.99 25.05
CA VAL A 165 4.35 0.86 26.38
C VAL A 165 5.87 0.92 26.27
N ASN A 166 6.48 1.86 27.00
CA ASN A 166 7.90 2.20 26.95
C ASN A 166 8.39 2.51 25.52
N GLY A 167 7.59 3.24 24.74
CA GLY A 167 7.95 3.62 23.36
C GLY A 167 7.80 2.52 22.32
N GLU A 168 7.21 1.37 22.67
CA GLU A 168 7.00 0.23 21.78
C GLU A 168 5.52 -0.18 21.75
N TYR A 169 4.96 -0.37 20.55
CA TYR A 169 3.60 -0.88 20.41
C TYR A 169 3.52 -2.38 20.72
N ARG A 170 2.59 -2.76 21.61
CA ARG A 170 2.35 -4.13 22.06
C ARG A 170 0.89 -4.50 21.87
N TYR A 171 0.61 -5.75 21.53
CA TYR A 171 -0.76 -6.25 21.46
C TYR A 171 -1.43 -6.18 22.83
N VAL A 172 -2.70 -5.78 22.83
CA VAL A 172 -3.54 -5.81 24.03
C VAL A 172 -4.08 -7.23 24.18
N CYS A 173 -3.76 -7.87 25.32
CA CYS A 173 -4.19 -9.22 25.67
C CYS A 173 -5.63 -9.26 26.18
#